data_AF-A0A934EY86-F1
#
_entry.id   AF-A0A934EY86-F1
#
_cell.length_a   1.000
_cell.length_b   1.000
_cell.length_c   1.000
_cell.angle_alpha   90.00
_cell.angle_beta   90.00
_cell.angle_gamma   90.00
#
_symmetry.space_group_name_H-M   'P 1'
#
loop_
_entity.id
_entity.type
_entity.pdbx_description
1 polymer ?
#
loop_
_entity_poly.entity_id
_entity_poly.type
_entity_poly.pdbx_seq_one_letter_code
_entity_poly.pdbx_strand_id
1 'polypeptide(L)'
;MKTISRNLLLLAMAVLLSAAACQKKPMDAASLQMTVDGFRKLISPFQSCLEHVHGKGWKENATPELRKTFSAGAYFTVLHHLSMESGWTLDYVYQTDNVGGRPVLYARRADAEPFKSFDDFRAAKQIATIQPTDIPWGNEFYNGTIRLDGSPASYFEYVVLTIMGDQLFHIWHDNYHDELVICDKSGLDAFFAEWDSTTPFDRSVPPALRKGAYALDLQPRVRFEADNVAVSVAVFSKWGGFERRSWTITKRAPYKVLNMSKETLLDYYCGIVI
;
A
#
# COMPACT_ATOMS: atom_id res chain seq x y z
N MET A 1 45.11 19.07 27.10
CA MET A 1 43.71 19.37 26.70
C MET A 1 43.76 20.38 25.56
N LYS A 2 43.38 19.99 24.33
CA LYS A 2 43.39 20.88 23.15
C LYS A 2 42.08 21.68 23.11
N THR A 3 42.21 23.01 23.14
CA THR A 3 41.12 23.97 23.01
C THR A 3 40.57 23.94 21.59
N ILE A 4 39.34 23.45 21.42
CA ILE A 4 38.60 23.59 20.17
C ILE A 4 38.32 25.10 19.98
N SER A 5 38.70 25.66 18.83
CA SER A 5 38.56 27.10 18.58
C SER A 5 37.08 27.48 18.51
N ARG A 6 36.71 28.63 19.10
CA ARG A 6 35.33 29.18 19.05
C ARG A 6 34.76 29.27 17.64
N ASN A 7 35.62 29.39 16.63
CA ASN A 7 35.23 29.45 15.23
C ASN A 7 34.77 28.09 14.68
N LEU A 8 35.31 26.96 15.18
CA LEU A 8 34.83 25.63 14.81
C LEU A 8 33.45 25.32 15.41
N LEU A 9 33.18 25.82 16.61
CA LEU A 9 31.90 25.65 17.29
C LEU A 9 30.77 26.46 16.62
N LEU A 10 31.08 27.69 16.17
CA LEU A 10 30.14 28.54 15.43
C LEU A 10 29.85 27.99 14.03
N LEU A 11 30.83 27.40 13.34
CA LEU A 11 30.62 26.77 12.04
C LEU A 11 29.78 25.48 12.16
N ALA A 12 30.00 24.68 13.22
CA ALA A 12 29.19 23.49 13.49
C ALA A 12 27.73 23.83 13.87
N MET A 13 27.48 24.91 14.62
CA MET A 13 26.12 25.39 14.88
C MET A 13 25.45 25.96 13.63
N ALA A 14 26.18 26.65 12.75
CA ALA A 14 25.62 27.15 11.48
C ALA A 14 25.22 26.01 10.52
N VAL A 15 25.98 24.91 10.49
CA VAL A 15 25.66 23.71 9.69
C VAL A 15 24.49 22.91 10.29
N LEU A 16 24.34 22.88 11.63
CA LEU A 16 23.17 22.28 12.30
C LEU A 16 21.90 23.12 12.13
N LEU A 17 22.01 24.45 12.05
CA LEU A 17 20.88 25.35 11.80
C LEU A 17 20.45 25.39 10.32
N SER A 18 21.35 25.15 9.37
CA SER A 18 20.99 25.07 7.94
C SER A 18 20.35 23.72 7.55
N ALA A 19 20.56 22.65 8.30
CA ALA A 19 19.92 21.35 8.06
C ALA A 19 18.44 21.30 8.53
N ALA A 20 18.02 22.24 9.37
CA ALA A 20 16.62 22.39 9.79
C ALA A 20 15.78 23.25 8.81
N ALA A 21 16.42 23.95 7.87
CA ALA A 21 15.82 25.04 7.10
C ALA A 21 15.11 24.63 5.80
N CYS A 22 14.59 23.41 5.70
CA CYS A 22 13.64 23.05 4.64
C CYS A 22 12.69 21.91 5.08
N GLN A 23 12.19 21.96 6.31
CA GLN A 23 11.03 21.14 6.66
C GLN A 23 9.81 21.74 5.96
N LYS A 24 9.52 21.24 4.76
CA LYS A 24 8.19 21.40 4.13
C LYS A 24 7.15 21.10 5.21
N LYS A 25 6.08 21.91 5.26
CA LYS A 25 4.96 21.75 6.20
C LYS A 25 4.62 20.26 6.33
N PRO A 26 4.55 19.70 7.56
CA PRO A 26 4.17 18.30 7.73
C PRO A 26 2.83 18.07 7.03
N MET A 27 2.72 16.93 6.34
CA MET A 27 1.48 16.56 5.68
C MET A 27 0.35 16.49 6.72
N ASP A 28 -0.81 17.00 6.33
CA ASP A 28 -2.00 16.94 7.17
C ASP A 28 -2.50 15.49 7.23
N ALA A 29 -2.45 14.87 8.41
CA ALA A 29 -2.79 13.46 8.58
C ALA A 29 -4.26 13.18 8.22
N ALA A 30 -5.16 14.14 8.48
CA ALA A 30 -6.57 14.03 8.13
C ALA A 30 -6.77 13.99 6.61
N SER A 31 -6.12 14.88 5.86
CA SER A 31 -6.14 14.82 4.40
C SER A 31 -5.61 13.50 3.84
N LEU A 32 -4.55 12.93 4.44
CA LEU A 32 -4.03 11.62 4.01
C LEU A 32 -4.99 10.49 4.37
N GLN A 33 -5.64 10.56 5.53
CA GLN A 33 -6.67 9.60 5.93
C GLN A 33 -7.85 9.61 4.95
N MET A 34 -8.29 10.78 4.48
CA MET A 34 -9.35 10.89 3.47
C MET A 34 -8.98 10.16 2.16
N THR A 35 -7.72 10.23 1.73
CA THR A 35 -7.23 9.47 0.56
C THR A 35 -7.32 7.97 0.81
N VAL A 36 -6.90 7.50 1.99
CA VAL A 36 -6.97 6.08 2.35
C VAL A 36 -8.42 5.59 2.47
N ASP A 37 -9.30 6.37 3.08
CA ASP A 37 -10.72 6.05 3.21
C ASP A 37 -11.40 6.01 1.84
N GLY A 38 -11.05 6.96 0.95
CA GLY A 38 -11.48 6.96 -0.44
C GLY A 38 -11.04 5.69 -1.18
N PHE A 39 -9.78 5.28 -0.99
CA PHE A 39 -9.24 4.04 -1.55
C PHE A 39 -9.97 2.80 -1.02
N ARG A 40 -10.17 2.72 0.30
CA ARG A 40 -10.91 1.61 0.94
C ARG A 40 -12.34 1.52 0.42
N LYS A 41 -13.04 2.66 0.35
CA LYS A 41 -14.41 2.73 -0.18
C LYS A 41 -14.49 2.32 -1.65
N LEU A 42 -13.47 2.62 -2.44
CA LEU A 42 -13.40 2.24 -3.85
C LEU A 42 -13.29 0.72 -4.02
N ILE A 43 -12.53 0.03 -3.16
CA ILE A 43 -12.28 -1.42 -3.28
C ILE A 43 -13.22 -2.30 -2.45
N SER A 44 -13.82 -1.78 -1.37
CA SER A 44 -14.62 -2.58 -0.43
C SER A 44 -15.80 -3.35 -1.06
N PRO A 45 -16.50 -2.86 -2.11
CA PRO A 45 -17.54 -3.65 -2.78
C PRO A 45 -17.00 -4.93 -3.45
N PHE A 46 -15.68 -5.00 -3.67
CA PHE A 46 -15.01 -6.06 -4.40
C PHE A 46 -14.13 -6.94 -3.51
N GLN A 47 -13.90 -6.57 -2.25
CA GLN A 47 -13.04 -7.31 -1.32
C GLN A 47 -13.53 -8.74 -1.06
N SER A 48 -14.85 -8.95 -0.96
CA SER A 48 -15.47 -10.25 -0.73
C SER A 48 -16.39 -10.63 -1.88
N CYS A 49 -15.84 -10.86 -3.09
CA CYS A 49 -16.63 -11.23 -4.27
C CYS A 49 -17.08 -12.72 -4.28
N LEU A 50 -17.31 -13.30 -3.10
CA LEU A 50 -17.68 -14.70 -2.87
C LEU A 50 -19.20 -14.98 -3.01
N GLU A 51 -20.03 -14.04 -3.49
CA GLU A 51 -21.43 -14.35 -3.82
C GLU A 51 -21.69 -14.42 -5.33
N HIS A 52 -20.96 -13.64 -6.15
CA HIS A 52 -21.25 -13.55 -7.59
C HIS A 52 -20.61 -14.66 -8.45
N VAL A 53 -19.62 -15.38 -7.93
CA VAL A 53 -18.85 -16.39 -8.71
C VAL A 53 -19.22 -17.84 -8.35
N HIS A 54 -19.93 -18.05 -7.23
CA HIS A 54 -20.15 -19.38 -6.63
C HIS A 54 -21.11 -20.30 -7.38
N GLY A 55 -21.83 -19.79 -8.39
CA GLY A 55 -22.77 -20.61 -9.16
C GLY A 55 -22.14 -21.52 -10.23
N LYS A 56 -20.86 -21.35 -10.61
CA LYS A 56 -20.31 -21.97 -11.83
C LYS A 56 -18.87 -22.51 -11.77
N GLY A 57 -18.36 -22.82 -10.57
CA GLY A 57 -17.00 -23.34 -10.41
C GLY A 57 -15.92 -22.33 -10.77
N TRP A 58 -14.75 -22.51 -10.18
CA TRP A 58 -13.57 -21.67 -10.42
C TRP A 58 -13.20 -21.73 -11.89
N LYS A 59 -13.25 -20.59 -12.57
CA LYS A 59 -12.79 -20.52 -13.96
C LYS A 59 -11.40 -19.93 -13.94
N GLU A 60 -10.41 -20.77 -14.27
CA GLU A 60 -9.23 -20.31 -14.98
C GLU A 60 -9.73 -19.29 -16.03
N ASN A 61 -9.22 -18.05 -15.99
CA ASN A 61 -9.68 -16.90 -16.80
C ASN A 61 -10.85 -16.06 -16.23
N ALA A 62 -10.95 -15.84 -14.92
CA ALA A 62 -11.92 -14.88 -14.36
C ALA A 62 -11.67 -13.42 -14.77
N THR A 63 -10.44 -13.07 -15.20
CA THR A 63 -10.02 -11.70 -15.50
C THR A 63 -10.98 -10.90 -16.39
N PRO A 64 -11.45 -11.41 -17.55
CA PRO A 64 -12.33 -10.62 -18.43
C PRO A 64 -13.68 -10.28 -17.80
N GLU A 65 -14.22 -11.14 -16.93
CA GLU A 65 -15.48 -10.88 -16.23
C GLU A 65 -15.29 -9.89 -15.08
N LEU A 66 -14.21 -10.04 -14.30
CA LEU A 66 -13.87 -9.11 -13.22
C LEU A 66 -13.62 -7.69 -13.76
N ARG A 67 -12.97 -7.55 -14.92
CA ARG A 67 -12.73 -6.23 -15.54
C ARG A 67 -14.00 -5.48 -15.92
N LYS A 68 -15.14 -6.17 -16.08
CA LYS A 68 -16.43 -5.51 -16.32
C LYS A 68 -16.97 -4.84 -15.05
N THR A 69 -16.50 -5.25 -13.88
CA THR A 69 -16.97 -4.73 -12.59
C THR A 69 -16.00 -3.70 -12.00
N PHE A 70 -14.69 -3.84 -12.24
CA PHE A 70 -13.69 -2.92 -11.73
C PHE A 70 -12.58 -2.62 -12.75
N SER A 71 -12.12 -1.37 -12.77
CA SER A 71 -10.96 -0.91 -13.55
C SER A 71 -9.89 -0.39 -12.60
N ALA A 72 -8.65 -0.91 -12.71
CA ALA A 72 -7.53 -0.44 -11.89
C ALA A 72 -7.20 1.05 -12.13
N GLY A 73 -7.57 1.61 -13.28
CA GLY A 73 -7.47 3.05 -13.53
C GLY A 73 -8.31 3.89 -12.55
N ALA A 74 -9.32 3.32 -11.91
CA ALA A 74 -10.14 4.00 -10.91
C ALA A 74 -9.32 4.41 -9.66
N TYR A 75 -8.18 3.78 -9.36
CA TYR A 75 -7.33 4.20 -8.23
C TYR A 75 -6.90 5.66 -8.33
N PHE A 76 -6.67 6.19 -9.54
CA PHE A 76 -6.27 7.58 -9.74
C PHE A 76 -7.40 8.59 -9.49
N THR A 77 -8.63 8.12 -9.25
CA THR A 77 -9.75 8.98 -8.79
C THR A 77 -9.66 9.33 -7.31
N VAL A 78 -8.79 8.64 -6.55
CA VAL A 78 -8.56 8.90 -5.12
C VAL A 78 -7.08 9.13 -4.81
N LEU A 79 -6.17 8.53 -5.59
CA LEU A 79 -4.73 8.78 -5.55
C LEU A 79 -4.37 9.92 -6.50
N HIS A 80 -4.78 11.14 -6.14
CA HIS A 80 -4.76 12.31 -7.02
C HIS A 80 -3.36 12.80 -7.40
N HIS A 81 -2.34 12.40 -6.64
CA HIS A 81 -0.94 12.75 -6.88
C HIS A 81 -0.19 11.66 -7.66
N LEU A 82 -0.89 10.59 -8.07
CA LEU A 82 -0.41 9.57 -8.97
C LEU A 82 -1.09 9.66 -10.33
N SER A 83 -0.33 9.29 -11.36
CA SER A 83 -0.87 9.09 -12.71
C SER A 83 -0.07 8.03 -13.44
N MET A 84 -0.59 7.54 -14.56
CA MET A 84 0.19 6.76 -15.51
C MET A 84 0.95 7.70 -16.45
N GLU A 85 2.13 7.26 -16.89
CA GLU A 85 2.84 7.84 -18.01
C GLU A 85 1.94 7.91 -19.25
N SER A 86 2.10 8.98 -20.05
CA SER A 86 1.29 9.16 -21.26
C SER A 86 1.37 7.94 -22.19
N GLY A 87 0.21 7.45 -22.62
CA GLY A 87 0.08 6.25 -23.45
C GLY A 87 0.16 4.93 -22.68
N TRP A 88 0.19 4.96 -21.34
CA TRP A 88 0.09 3.79 -20.48
C TRP A 88 -1.18 3.81 -19.65
N THR A 89 -1.65 2.63 -19.25
CA THR A 89 -2.76 2.44 -18.33
C THR A 89 -2.40 1.38 -17.29
N LEU A 90 -2.97 1.52 -16.09
CA LEU A 90 -2.91 0.49 -15.06
C LEU A 90 -4.02 -0.52 -15.33
N ASP A 91 -3.67 -1.79 -15.29
CA ASP A 91 -4.57 -2.91 -15.48
C ASP A 91 -4.21 -4.01 -14.45
N TYR A 92 -4.98 -5.08 -14.43
CA TYR A 92 -4.71 -6.23 -13.59
C TYR A 92 -5.06 -7.52 -14.29
N VAL A 93 -4.41 -8.59 -13.87
CA VAL A 93 -4.73 -9.95 -14.28
C VAL A 93 -5.01 -10.76 -13.02
N TYR A 94 -6.04 -11.60 -13.05
CA TYR A 94 -6.42 -12.35 -11.87
C TYR A 94 -5.60 -13.65 -11.80
N GLN A 95 -4.77 -13.76 -10.76
CA GLN A 95 -4.04 -14.96 -10.41
C GLN A 95 -4.91 -15.80 -9.47
N THR A 96 -4.96 -17.10 -9.72
CA THR A 96 -5.56 -18.08 -8.81
C THR A 96 -4.66 -19.30 -8.75
N ASP A 97 -4.59 -19.93 -7.60
CA ASP A 97 -3.97 -21.23 -7.40
C ASP A 97 -4.78 -22.07 -6.39
N ASN A 98 -4.20 -23.15 -5.89
CA ASN A 98 -4.87 -24.00 -4.92
C ASN A 98 -4.91 -23.38 -3.50
N VAL A 99 -4.25 -22.25 -3.26
CA VAL A 99 -4.16 -21.57 -1.96
C VAL A 99 -4.89 -20.23 -1.90
N GLY A 100 -5.20 -19.63 -3.04
CA GLY A 100 -5.99 -18.41 -3.08
C GLY A 100 -6.16 -17.84 -4.48
N GLY A 101 -6.50 -16.56 -4.50
CA GLY A 101 -6.57 -15.78 -5.70
C GLY A 101 -6.63 -14.30 -5.40
N ARG A 102 -5.91 -13.53 -6.20
CA ARG A 102 -5.82 -12.07 -6.14
C ARG A 102 -5.46 -11.48 -7.49
N PRO A 103 -5.77 -10.20 -7.72
CA PRO A 103 -5.26 -9.48 -8.88
C PRO A 103 -3.76 -9.23 -8.75
N VAL A 104 -3.08 -9.34 -9.88
CA VAL A 104 -1.71 -8.86 -10.08
C VAL A 104 -1.80 -7.61 -10.94
N LEU A 105 -1.52 -6.46 -10.35
CA LEU A 105 -1.49 -5.18 -11.04
C LEU A 105 -0.31 -5.13 -12.02
N TYR A 106 -0.52 -4.56 -13.20
CA TYR A 106 0.54 -4.33 -14.18
C TYR A 106 0.25 -3.12 -15.04
N ALA A 107 1.30 -2.53 -15.62
CA ALA A 107 1.15 -1.50 -16.63
C ALA A 107 1.19 -2.08 -18.02
N ARG A 108 0.34 -1.54 -18.90
CA ARG A 108 0.38 -1.78 -20.34
C ARG A 108 0.19 -0.50 -21.12
N ARG A 109 0.59 -0.55 -22.39
CA ARG A 109 0.25 0.48 -23.36
C ARG A 109 -1.28 0.58 -23.48
N ALA A 110 -1.81 1.80 -23.53
CA ALA A 110 -3.24 2.05 -23.50
C ALA A 110 -3.96 1.45 -24.73
N ASP A 111 -3.26 1.39 -25.87
CA ASP A 111 -3.71 0.81 -27.15
C ASP A 111 -3.46 -0.70 -27.29
N ALA A 112 -2.73 -1.31 -26.35
CA ALA A 112 -2.51 -2.75 -26.36
C ALA A 112 -3.69 -3.49 -25.71
N GLU A 113 -4.06 -4.63 -26.29
CA GLU A 113 -5.04 -5.55 -25.69
C GLU A 113 -4.57 -6.00 -24.30
N PRO A 114 -5.46 -6.06 -23.30
CA PRO A 114 -5.11 -6.54 -21.98
C PRO A 114 -4.92 -8.07 -21.97
N PHE A 115 -4.05 -8.59 -21.09
CA PHE A 115 -3.88 -10.04 -20.95
C PHE A 115 -5.19 -10.71 -20.53
N LYS A 116 -5.54 -11.84 -21.15
CA LYS A 116 -6.82 -12.53 -20.87
C LYS A 116 -6.72 -13.40 -19.62
N SER A 117 -5.54 -13.93 -19.35
CA SER A 117 -5.27 -14.87 -18.27
C SER A 117 -3.95 -14.55 -17.56
N PHE A 118 -3.79 -15.10 -16.36
CA PHE A 118 -2.50 -15.03 -15.66
C PHE A 118 -1.39 -15.78 -16.39
N ASP A 119 -1.73 -16.86 -17.09
CA ASP A 119 -0.76 -17.61 -17.89
C ASP A 119 -0.24 -16.79 -19.08
N ASP A 120 -1.10 -16.04 -19.77
CA ASP A 120 -0.70 -15.13 -20.85
C ASP A 120 0.28 -14.07 -20.33
N PHE A 121 -0.07 -13.48 -19.17
CA PHE A 121 0.78 -12.50 -18.50
C PHE A 121 2.12 -13.11 -18.10
N ARG A 122 2.11 -14.30 -17.49
CA ARG A 122 3.31 -15.02 -17.04
C ARG A 122 4.24 -15.32 -18.21
N ALA A 123 3.70 -15.83 -19.31
CA ALA A 123 4.44 -16.11 -20.53
C ALA A 123 5.06 -14.83 -21.13
N ALA A 124 4.29 -13.75 -21.23
CA ALA A 124 4.75 -12.47 -21.78
C ALA A 124 5.83 -11.79 -20.91
N LYS A 125 5.74 -11.95 -19.59
CA LYS A 125 6.72 -11.41 -18.64
C LYS A 125 7.89 -12.37 -18.35
N GLN A 126 7.92 -13.54 -19.00
CA GLN A 126 8.95 -14.57 -18.82
C GLN A 126 9.14 -14.98 -17.34
N ILE A 127 8.04 -15.04 -16.59
CA ILE A 127 8.05 -15.41 -15.18
C ILE A 127 8.07 -16.93 -15.10
N ALA A 128 9.25 -17.51 -14.85
CA ALA A 128 9.49 -18.96 -14.96
C ALA A 128 8.77 -19.78 -13.87
N THR A 129 8.62 -19.21 -12.67
CA THR A 129 7.87 -19.77 -11.54
C THR A 129 7.67 -18.65 -10.54
N ILE A 130 6.48 -18.54 -9.98
CA ILE A 130 6.25 -17.69 -8.82
C ILE A 130 6.23 -18.64 -7.63
N GLN A 131 7.31 -18.72 -6.86
CA GLN A 131 7.07 -19.03 -5.46
C GLN A 131 6.32 -17.83 -4.87
N PRO A 132 5.36 -18.01 -3.95
CA PRO A 132 4.67 -16.89 -3.30
C PRO A 132 5.63 -15.83 -2.71
N THR A 133 6.87 -16.23 -2.41
CA THR A 133 7.98 -15.38 -1.96
C THR A 133 8.68 -14.58 -3.08
N ASP A 134 8.44 -14.91 -4.34
CA ASP A 134 9.13 -14.38 -5.51
C ASP A 134 8.35 -13.29 -6.25
N ILE A 135 7.11 -12.97 -5.86
CA ILE A 135 6.46 -11.72 -6.32
C ILE A 135 6.95 -10.61 -5.42
N PRO A 136 7.85 -9.73 -5.87
CA PRO A 136 8.38 -8.70 -5.01
C PRO A 136 7.29 -7.62 -4.85
N TRP A 137 7.05 -7.25 -3.60
CA TRP A 137 6.21 -6.14 -3.12
C TRP A 137 5.45 -5.35 -4.19
N GLY A 138 4.34 -5.93 -4.69
CA GLY A 138 3.17 -5.27 -5.28
C GLY A 138 3.33 -4.36 -6.51
N ASN A 139 4.53 -3.90 -6.89
CA ASN A 139 4.68 -2.79 -7.82
C ASN A 139 5.58 -3.02 -9.03
N GLU A 140 6.31 -4.13 -9.09
CA GLU A 140 7.32 -4.34 -10.14
C GLU A 140 6.77 -4.31 -11.56
N PHE A 141 5.53 -4.75 -11.75
CA PHE A 141 4.93 -4.85 -13.08
C PHE A 141 4.35 -3.54 -13.61
N TYR A 142 4.32 -2.49 -12.80
CA TYR A 142 3.97 -1.13 -13.21
C TYR A 142 5.04 -0.08 -12.86
N ASN A 143 6.09 -0.47 -12.13
CA ASN A 143 7.23 0.39 -11.83
C ASN A 143 7.83 0.97 -13.11
N GLY A 144 8.17 2.26 -13.06
CA GLY A 144 8.66 3.00 -14.22
C GLY A 144 7.60 3.61 -15.12
N THR A 145 6.33 3.20 -15.01
CA THR A 145 5.23 3.80 -15.78
C THR A 145 4.28 4.62 -14.91
N ILE A 146 4.27 4.44 -13.59
CA ILE A 146 3.61 5.39 -12.68
C ILE A 146 4.42 6.69 -12.64
N ARG A 147 3.73 7.83 -12.51
CA ARG A 147 4.28 9.17 -12.37
C ARG A 147 3.79 9.78 -11.06
N LEU A 148 4.75 10.21 -10.25
CA LEU A 148 4.56 10.99 -9.04
C LEU A 148 4.77 12.47 -9.39
N ASP A 149 3.96 13.36 -8.83
CA ASP A 149 4.11 14.82 -9.04
C ASP A 149 5.27 15.45 -8.24
N GLY A 150 5.97 14.65 -7.41
CA GLY A 150 7.10 15.08 -6.60
C GLY A 150 6.72 15.72 -5.26
N SER A 151 5.42 15.84 -4.96
CA SER A 151 4.93 16.25 -3.64
C SER A 151 5.15 15.13 -2.60
N PRO A 152 5.23 15.44 -1.30
CA PRO A 152 5.21 14.41 -0.26
C PRO A 152 4.02 13.45 -0.37
N ALA A 153 2.84 13.97 -0.76
CA ALA A 153 1.63 13.17 -0.93
C ALA A 153 1.76 12.12 -2.04
N SER A 154 2.41 12.43 -3.16
CA SER A 154 2.64 11.44 -4.24
C SER A 154 3.43 10.21 -3.78
N TYR A 155 4.43 10.37 -2.91
CA TYR A 155 5.20 9.23 -2.37
C TYR A 155 4.40 8.45 -1.34
N PHE A 156 3.58 9.12 -0.54
CA PHE A 156 2.63 8.46 0.36
C PHE A 156 1.61 7.63 -0.43
N GLU A 157 0.96 8.22 -1.43
CA GLU A 157 -0.04 7.53 -2.26
C GLU A 157 0.56 6.35 -3.03
N TYR A 158 1.81 6.46 -3.49
CA TYR A 158 2.51 5.35 -4.11
C TYR A 158 2.71 4.17 -3.16
N VAL A 159 3.00 4.45 -1.88
CA VAL A 159 3.05 3.42 -0.82
C VAL A 159 1.66 2.86 -0.52
N VAL A 160 0.61 3.68 -0.48
CA VAL A 160 -0.79 3.22 -0.33
C VAL A 160 -1.15 2.26 -1.46
N LEU A 161 -0.86 2.61 -2.72
CA LEU A 161 -1.09 1.71 -3.86
C LEU A 161 -0.31 0.40 -3.74
N THR A 162 0.93 0.46 -3.25
CA THR A 162 1.77 -0.74 -3.08
C THR A 162 1.22 -1.70 -2.01
N ILE A 163 0.59 -1.16 -0.96
CA ILE A 163 0.03 -1.96 0.15
C ILE A 163 -1.39 -2.45 -0.18
N MET A 164 -2.22 -1.57 -0.74
CA MET A 164 -3.67 -1.78 -0.85
C MET A 164 -4.14 -2.09 -2.27
N GLY A 165 -3.29 -1.91 -3.27
CA GLY A 165 -3.66 -1.99 -4.69
C GLY A 165 -4.10 -3.36 -5.16
N ASP A 166 -3.64 -4.44 -4.53
CA ASP A 166 -4.06 -5.80 -4.89
C ASP A 166 -5.17 -6.35 -3.98
N GLN A 167 -5.72 -5.53 -3.07
CA GLN A 167 -6.72 -5.95 -2.07
C GLN A 167 -8.17 -5.92 -2.57
N LEU A 168 -8.43 -6.51 -3.72
CA LEU A 168 -9.77 -6.72 -4.27
C LEU A 168 -9.88 -8.13 -4.83
N PHE A 169 -11.09 -8.68 -4.88
CA PHE A 169 -11.35 -10.03 -5.37
C PHE A 169 -10.53 -11.13 -4.67
N HIS A 170 -10.14 -10.92 -3.41
CA HIS A 170 -9.40 -11.91 -2.64
C HIS A 170 -10.26 -13.14 -2.36
N ILE A 171 -9.63 -14.30 -2.43
CA ILE A 171 -10.25 -15.58 -2.08
C ILE A 171 -9.32 -16.41 -1.19
N TRP A 172 -9.94 -17.23 -0.34
CA TRP A 172 -9.29 -18.16 0.57
C TRP A 172 -8.10 -17.55 1.33
N HIS A 173 -6.87 -18.05 1.18
CA HIS A 173 -5.72 -17.53 1.93
C HIS A 173 -5.21 -16.17 1.44
N ASP A 174 -5.60 -15.70 0.25
CA ASP A 174 -5.25 -14.32 -0.15
C ASP A 174 -5.99 -13.28 0.69
N ASN A 175 -7.05 -13.65 1.43
CA ASN A 175 -7.63 -12.79 2.46
C ASN A 175 -6.66 -12.48 3.61
N TYR A 176 -5.48 -13.11 3.65
CA TYR A 176 -4.41 -12.74 4.57
C TYR A 176 -3.73 -11.41 4.21
N HIS A 177 -3.92 -10.94 2.97
CA HIS A 177 -3.49 -9.63 2.52
C HIS A 177 -4.55 -8.55 2.83
N ASP A 178 -4.88 -8.35 4.12
CA ASP A 178 -5.93 -7.44 4.59
C ASP A 178 -5.39 -6.14 5.21
N GLU A 179 -4.32 -5.61 4.61
CA GLU A 179 -3.50 -4.57 5.20
C GLU A 179 -4.15 -3.19 5.04
N LEU A 180 -4.42 -2.51 6.14
CA LEU A 180 -5.00 -1.17 6.15
C LEU A 180 -3.98 -0.14 6.60
N VAL A 181 -3.71 0.86 5.77
CA VAL A 181 -2.98 2.06 6.20
C VAL A 181 -3.88 2.88 7.13
N ILE A 182 -3.33 3.35 8.26
CA ILE A 182 -4.07 4.24 9.19
C ILE A 182 -3.19 5.45 9.47
N CYS A 183 -3.68 6.64 9.16
CA CYS A 183 -2.92 7.89 9.21
C CYS A 183 -3.16 8.67 10.51
N ASP A 184 -4.33 8.53 11.12
CA ASP A 184 -4.69 9.26 12.33
C ASP A 184 -5.74 8.53 13.18
N LYS A 185 -6.19 9.20 14.25
CA LYS A 185 -7.19 8.66 15.18
C LYS A 185 -8.58 8.60 14.57
N SER A 186 -8.94 9.49 13.65
CA SER A 186 -10.24 9.44 12.98
C SER A 186 -10.35 8.19 12.08
N GLY A 187 -9.27 7.85 11.37
CA GLY A 187 -9.17 6.61 10.62
C GLY A 187 -9.22 5.38 11.51
N LEU A 188 -8.58 5.44 12.67
CA LEU A 188 -8.64 4.37 13.68
C LEU A 188 -10.07 4.17 14.21
N ASP A 189 -10.79 5.26 14.50
CA ASP A 189 -12.17 5.23 14.97
C ASP A 189 -13.09 4.60 13.90
N ALA A 190 -12.96 5.05 12.65
CA ALA A 190 -13.73 4.52 11.53
C ALA A 190 -13.44 3.03 11.28
N PHE A 191 -12.18 2.62 11.40
CA PHE A 191 -11.78 1.23 11.30
C PHE A 191 -12.42 0.37 12.40
N PHE A 192 -12.34 0.80 13.66
CA PHE A 192 -12.93 0.04 14.77
C PHE A 192 -14.46 -0.01 14.70
N ALA A 193 -15.11 1.07 14.29
CA ALA A 193 -16.55 1.09 14.07
C ALA A 193 -16.97 0.09 12.98
N GLU A 194 -16.21 0.03 11.87
CA GLU A 194 -16.46 -0.95 10.81
C GLU A 194 -16.27 -2.38 11.31
N TRP A 195 -15.17 -2.68 12.01
CA TRP A 195 -14.93 -4.01 12.59
C TRP A 195 -16.09 -4.44 13.48
N ASP A 196 -16.44 -3.61 14.47
CA ASP A 196 -17.51 -3.93 15.41
C ASP A 196 -18.87 -4.16 14.72
N SER A 197 -19.09 -3.52 13.56
CA SER A 197 -20.33 -3.67 12.78
C SER A 197 -20.35 -4.89 11.84
N THR A 198 -19.19 -5.40 11.43
CA THR A 198 -19.08 -6.42 10.36
C THR A 198 -18.72 -7.81 10.87
N THR A 199 -18.23 -7.95 12.11
CA THR A 199 -17.93 -9.27 12.68
C THR A 199 -19.13 -9.84 13.46
N PRO A 200 -19.67 -11.02 13.08
CA PRO A 200 -20.73 -11.66 13.85
C PRO A 200 -20.23 -12.07 15.25
N PHE A 201 -21.09 -11.88 16.27
CA PHE A 201 -21.05 -12.39 17.65
C PHE A 201 -19.67 -12.60 18.31
N ASP A 202 -19.40 -11.83 19.37
CA ASP A 202 -18.28 -11.99 20.35
C ASP A 202 -16.85 -11.86 19.80
N ARG A 203 -16.68 -11.28 18.60
CA ARG A 203 -15.38 -10.97 17.98
C ARG A 203 -15.16 -9.46 17.76
N SER A 204 -15.69 -8.65 18.67
CA SER A 204 -15.39 -7.22 18.70
C SER A 204 -13.89 -6.99 18.88
N VAL A 205 -13.43 -5.79 18.54
CA VAL A 205 -12.02 -5.43 18.70
C VAL A 205 -11.61 -5.65 20.16
N PRO A 206 -10.58 -6.48 20.44
CA PRO A 206 -10.16 -6.72 21.82
C PRO A 206 -9.85 -5.41 22.56
N PRO A 207 -10.35 -5.20 23.79
CA PRO A 207 -10.14 -3.94 24.51
C PRO A 207 -8.66 -3.54 24.66
N ALA A 208 -7.77 -4.53 24.83
CA ALA A 208 -6.33 -4.31 24.90
C ALA A 208 -5.76 -3.79 23.57
N LEU A 209 -6.15 -4.39 22.44
CA LEU A 209 -5.76 -3.94 21.10
C LEU A 209 -6.24 -2.52 20.85
N ARG A 210 -7.52 -2.25 21.14
CA ARG A 210 -8.11 -0.92 21.00
C ARG A 210 -7.34 0.13 21.79
N LYS A 211 -7.15 -0.11 23.10
CA LYS A 211 -6.41 0.81 23.99
C LYS A 211 -4.98 1.03 23.51
N GLY A 212 -4.28 -0.03 23.11
CA GLY A 212 -2.92 0.06 22.59
C GLY A 212 -2.83 0.90 21.32
N ALA A 213 -3.74 0.68 20.37
CA ALA A 213 -3.78 1.41 19.11
C ALA A 213 -3.97 2.93 19.30
N TYR A 214 -4.77 3.34 20.29
CA TYR A 214 -4.92 4.76 20.64
C TYR A 214 -3.64 5.40 21.19
N ALA A 215 -2.70 4.63 21.74
CA ALA A 215 -1.41 5.14 22.20
C ALA A 215 -0.36 5.26 21.08
N LEU A 216 -0.59 4.64 19.92
CA LEU A 216 0.36 4.66 18.81
C LEU A 216 0.46 6.04 18.15
N ASP A 217 1.67 6.43 17.74
CA ASP A 217 1.82 7.42 16.67
C ASP A 217 1.36 6.76 15.37
N LEU A 218 0.38 7.36 14.69
CA LEU A 218 -0.17 6.87 13.41
C LEU A 218 0.24 7.78 12.25
N GLN A 219 0.81 8.95 12.53
CA GLN A 219 1.06 9.97 11.52
C GLN A 219 2.02 9.44 10.44
N PRO A 220 1.66 9.54 9.14
CA PRO A 220 2.57 9.27 8.04
C PRO A 220 3.73 10.26 8.02
N ARG A 221 4.92 9.78 7.68
CA ARG A 221 6.13 10.62 7.56
C ARG A 221 6.73 10.45 6.18
N VAL A 222 6.91 11.56 5.46
CA VAL A 222 7.62 11.60 4.17
C VAL A 222 8.74 12.61 4.28
N ARG A 223 9.97 12.14 4.13
CA ARG A 223 11.19 12.96 4.25
C ARG A 223 12.02 12.85 2.99
N PHE A 224 12.31 13.99 2.39
CA PHE A 224 13.21 14.07 1.23
C PHE A 224 14.65 14.11 1.73
N GLU A 225 15.49 13.20 1.24
CA GLU A 225 16.94 13.20 1.47
C GLU A 225 17.67 13.78 0.25
N ALA A 226 18.96 13.52 0.05
CA ALA A 226 19.68 13.99 -1.14
C ALA A 226 19.17 13.31 -2.42
N ASP A 227 19.18 11.97 -2.45
CA ASP A 227 18.89 11.18 -3.66
C ASP A 227 17.61 10.34 -3.57
N ASN A 228 17.04 10.23 -2.37
CA ASN A 228 15.90 9.38 -2.08
C ASN A 228 14.82 10.12 -1.27
N VAL A 229 13.69 9.44 -1.08
CA VAL A 229 12.59 9.83 -0.21
C VAL A 229 12.32 8.68 0.74
N ALA A 230 12.35 8.97 2.04
CA ALA A 230 11.94 8.04 3.08
C ALA A 230 10.44 8.23 3.35
N VAL A 231 9.66 7.15 3.26
CA VAL A 231 8.22 7.12 3.54
C VAL A 231 7.96 6.16 4.69
N SER A 232 7.13 6.53 5.65
CA SER A 232 6.81 5.68 6.80
C SER A 232 5.33 5.80 7.16
N VAL A 233 4.62 4.67 7.24
CA VAL A 233 3.17 4.61 7.52
C VAL A 233 2.84 3.54 8.56
N ALA A 234 1.82 3.79 9.38
CA ALA A 234 1.26 2.77 10.25
C ALA A 234 0.30 1.90 9.43
N VAL A 235 0.45 0.59 9.56
CA VAL A 235 -0.35 -0.42 8.86
C VAL A 235 -0.94 -1.36 9.89
N PHE A 236 -2.21 -1.68 9.73
CA PHE A 236 -2.89 -2.69 10.50
C PHE A 236 -3.17 -3.93 9.63
N SER A 237 -3.06 -5.13 10.20
CA SER A 237 -3.58 -6.36 9.62
C SER A 237 -4.28 -7.18 10.70
N LYS A 238 -5.37 -7.89 10.35
CA LYS A 238 -6.06 -8.77 11.31
C LYS A 238 -5.22 -9.99 11.68
N TRP A 239 -4.07 -10.22 11.04
CA TRP A 239 -3.20 -11.36 11.29
C TRP A 239 -2.07 -11.06 12.28
N GLY A 240 -1.55 -9.83 12.27
CA GLY A 240 -0.37 -9.45 13.05
C GLY A 240 -0.52 -8.20 13.92
N GLY A 241 -1.60 -7.42 13.75
CA GLY A 241 -1.82 -6.19 14.50
C GLY A 241 -1.25 -4.96 13.79
N PHE A 242 -0.71 -4.03 14.55
CA PHE A 242 -0.15 -2.78 14.02
C PHE A 242 1.36 -2.87 13.84
N GLU A 243 1.82 -2.39 12.70
CA GLU A 243 3.24 -2.22 12.41
C GLU A 243 3.52 -0.87 11.75
N ARG A 244 4.74 -0.40 11.91
CA ARG A 244 5.30 0.71 11.16
C ARG A 244 6.06 0.12 9.98
N ARG A 245 5.64 0.46 8.77
CA ARG A 245 6.41 0.14 7.58
C ARG A 245 7.14 1.37 7.08
N SER A 246 8.38 1.19 6.68
CA SER A 246 9.24 2.26 6.17
C SER A 246 9.90 1.87 4.86
N TRP A 247 9.86 2.76 3.87
CA TRP A 247 10.46 2.59 2.55
C TRP A 247 11.49 3.68 2.29
N THR A 248 12.54 3.32 1.55
CA THR A 248 13.45 4.27 0.92
C THR A 248 13.27 4.19 -0.59
N ILE A 249 12.87 5.28 -1.23
CA ILE A 249 12.44 5.30 -2.64
C ILE A 249 13.29 6.31 -3.43
N THR A 250 13.73 5.97 -4.64
CA THR A 250 14.45 6.94 -5.49
C THR A 250 13.55 8.11 -5.88
N LYS A 251 14.07 9.34 -5.89
CA LYS A 251 13.30 10.57 -6.18
C LYS A 251 12.73 10.69 -7.60
N ARG A 252 13.22 9.88 -8.53
CA ARG A 252 12.88 9.96 -9.95
C ARG A 252 12.42 8.59 -10.42
N ALA A 253 11.60 8.60 -11.48
CA ALA A 253 11.23 7.39 -12.17
C ALA A 253 12.49 6.55 -12.48
N PRO A 254 12.47 5.23 -12.22
CA PRO A 254 11.28 4.42 -12.00
C PRO A 254 10.80 4.28 -10.54
N TYR A 255 11.25 5.16 -9.64
CA TYR A 255 10.84 5.17 -8.21
C TYR A 255 11.16 3.85 -7.51
N LYS A 256 12.40 3.36 -7.71
CA LYS A 256 12.84 2.08 -7.13
C LYS A 256 12.75 2.14 -5.62
N VAL A 257 12.12 1.13 -5.04
CA VAL A 257 12.23 0.83 -3.60
C VAL A 257 13.63 0.26 -3.36
N LEU A 258 14.47 1.01 -2.67
CA LEU A 258 15.84 0.63 -2.33
C LEU A 258 15.90 -0.22 -1.05
N ASN A 259 14.96 0.03 -0.13
CA ASN A 259 14.84 -0.68 1.13
C ASN A 259 13.39 -0.63 1.62
N MET A 260 12.96 -1.68 2.32
CA MET A 260 11.71 -1.73 3.06
C MET A 260 11.95 -2.43 4.40
N SER A 261 11.47 -1.83 5.49
CA SER A 261 11.53 -2.41 6.82
C SER A 261 10.17 -2.38 7.50
N LYS A 262 9.94 -3.34 8.40
CA LYS A 262 8.75 -3.44 9.24
C LYS A 262 9.17 -3.43 10.71
N GLU A 263 8.43 -2.72 11.54
CA GLU A 263 8.57 -2.67 12.99
C GLU A 263 7.20 -2.91 13.62
N THR A 264 7.06 -3.96 14.41
CA THR A 264 5.84 -4.20 15.19
C THR A 264 5.61 -3.04 16.17
N LEU A 265 4.45 -2.41 16.09
CA LEU A 265 4.01 -1.37 17.03
C LEU A 265 3.11 -1.95 18.12
N LEU A 266 2.26 -2.91 17.76
CA LEU A 266 1.34 -3.58 18.67
C LEU A 266 0.92 -4.92 18.07
N ASP A 267 1.32 -6.01 18.72
CA ASP A 267 0.93 -7.35 18.32
C ASP A 267 -0.58 -7.59 18.50
N TYR A 268 -1.15 -8.34 17.58
CA TYR A 268 -2.49 -8.90 17.71
C TYR A 268 -2.45 -10.39 17.37
N TYR A 269 -2.84 -11.23 18.34
CA TYR A 269 -3.01 -12.65 18.13
C TYR A 269 -4.44 -12.97 17.74
N CYS A 270 -4.67 -13.28 16.46
CA CYS A 270 -6.00 -13.59 15.93
C CYS A 270 -6.44 -15.04 16.19
N GLY A 271 -5.60 -15.87 16.82
CA GLY A 271 -5.91 -17.29 17.09
C GLY A 271 -5.69 -18.22 15.90
N ILE A 272 -5.23 -17.70 14.75
CA ILE A 272 -4.89 -18.48 13.57
C ILE A 272 -3.36 -18.51 13.45
N VAL A 273 -2.79 -19.72 13.43
CA VAL A 273 -1.38 -19.93 13.13
C VAL A 273 -1.25 -20.03 11.62
N ILE A 274 -0.49 -19.12 11.03
CA ILE A 274 -0.20 -19.06 9.58
C ILE A 274 1.16 -19.70 9.33
#